data_AF-A0A7W4VVI3-F1
#
_entry.id   AF-A0A7W4VVI3-F1
#
_cell.length_a   1.000
_cell.length_b   1.000
_cell.length_c   1.000
_cell.angle_alpha   90.00
_cell.angle_beta   90.00
_cell.angle_gamma   90.00
#
_symmetry.space_group_name_H-M   'P 1'
#
loop_
_entity.id
_entity.type
_entity.pdbx_description
1 polymer ?
#
loop_
_entity_poly.entity_id
_entity_poly.type
_entity_poly.pdbx_seq_one_letter_code
_entity_poly.pdbx_strand_id
1 'polypeptide(L)'
;MDQPDLLVRHASAWAEQKKRSLDAALLQQVVDLRLQHDDYPLGTWPSGSAERLLLVTWPAYGSELPDAEALRETLDTFWGFLRATGRMSTGSASPADLRKEAKRALPKMAAAYDDPARHSQGRVLAEFGRSIGIDLDGAADVEELKERLASIQSAWNALPQEERVARMPDPAPKSLRGERFTSSINDGRPYPPWEFDDDLDDADLDDEEPGIDPGDVGESARLARESAFVQQCLALVDWVGAGRPATARGLLRPPVAREAYQHLDLWQWEREYDRLQRSFRGVQEELSAEADAVLADAALHSWRSAGDCLPLDRLWYACDAAGLVEPRSSTVRRAGDDPVDDEGWRDLALVLIVGMCLRLGWYAVEPMVGLLLIAAVADDEWVPVDAVRAWWDSRCPQQLRDLAALGWQERLDLLWFHFADCNLWRLDGSSYQLTDLGRDFAIAFLNVVDSGMFEEG
;
A
#
# COMPACT_ATOMS: atom_id res chain seq x y z
N MET A 1 -10.67 -22.61 -1.11
CA MET A 1 -10.02 -23.27 0.04
C MET A 1 -8.73 -22.52 0.21
N ASP A 2 -8.65 -21.79 1.30
CA ASP A 2 -7.72 -20.68 1.39
C ASP A 2 -6.34 -21.21 1.76
N GLN A 3 -5.31 -20.45 1.41
CA GLN A 3 -3.92 -20.82 1.65
C GLN A 3 -3.62 -21.15 3.13
N PRO A 4 -4.23 -20.48 4.14
CA PRO A 4 -4.15 -20.85 5.55
C PRO A 4 -4.69 -22.26 5.87
N ASP A 5 -5.91 -22.58 5.43
CA ASP A 5 -6.57 -23.87 5.69
C ASP A 5 -5.73 -25.04 5.19
N LEU A 6 -5.17 -24.90 3.98
CA LEU A 6 -4.31 -25.91 3.38
C LEU A 6 -3.03 -26.11 4.19
N LEU A 7 -2.48 -25.04 4.76
CA LEU A 7 -1.27 -25.12 5.59
C LEU A 7 -1.55 -25.84 6.91
N VAL A 8 -2.64 -25.50 7.59
CA VAL A 8 -3.04 -26.13 8.87
C VAL A 8 -3.34 -27.62 8.66
N ARG A 9 -4.02 -27.99 7.58
CA ARG A 9 -4.27 -29.40 7.22
C ARG A 9 -2.97 -30.17 6.98
N HIS A 10 -2.03 -29.59 6.24
CA HIS A 10 -0.73 -30.23 6.01
C HIS A 10 0.10 -30.36 7.29
N ALA A 11 0.07 -29.34 8.16
CA ALA A 11 0.75 -29.38 9.45
C ALA A 11 0.15 -30.46 10.37
N SER A 12 -1.17 -30.59 10.39
CA SER A 12 -1.90 -31.61 11.16
C SER A 12 -1.56 -33.02 10.69
N ALA A 13 -1.64 -33.26 9.38
CA ALA A 13 -1.29 -34.57 8.80
C ALA A 13 0.19 -34.92 9.06
N TRP A 14 1.09 -33.94 9.01
CA TRP A 14 2.50 -34.14 9.36
C TRP A 14 2.70 -34.44 10.84
N ALA A 15 1.99 -33.75 11.74
CA ALA A 15 2.05 -33.97 13.18
C ALA A 15 1.58 -35.38 13.54
N GLU A 16 0.48 -35.84 12.96
CA GLU A 16 -0.02 -37.22 13.10
C GLU A 16 1.03 -38.24 12.64
N GLN A 17 1.59 -38.04 11.44
CA GLN A 17 2.63 -38.92 10.89
C GLN A 17 3.86 -38.99 11.82
N LYS A 18 4.23 -37.87 12.45
CA LYS A 18 5.37 -37.77 13.37
C LYS A 18 5.01 -38.06 14.83
N LYS A 19 3.76 -38.42 15.12
CA LYS A 19 3.23 -38.66 16.48
C LYS A 19 3.53 -37.51 17.43
N ARG A 20 3.26 -36.27 16.98
CA ARG A 20 3.42 -35.04 17.76
C ARG A 20 2.05 -34.40 18.04
N SER A 21 1.91 -33.73 19.17
CA SER A 21 0.73 -32.94 19.51
C SER A 21 0.64 -31.70 18.63
N LEU A 22 -0.55 -31.43 18.10
CA LEU A 22 -0.89 -30.19 17.38
C LEU A 22 -2.40 -29.99 17.49
N ASP A 23 -2.82 -28.84 18.03
CA ASP A 23 -4.22 -28.42 18.01
C ASP A 23 -4.46 -27.61 16.73
N ALA A 24 -5.29 -28.14 15.83
CA ALA A 24 -5.54 -27.55 14.53
C ALA A 24 -6.36 -26.25 14.62
N ALA A 25 -7.32 -26.16 15.55
CA ALA A 25 -8.12 -24.96 15.74
C ALA A 25 -7.26 -23.83 16.31
N LEU A 26 -6.43 -24.17 17.30
CA LEU A 26 -5.49 -23.21 17.88
C LEU A 26 -4.45 -22.73 16.87
N LEU A 27 -3.93 -23.64 16.02
CA LEU A 27 -3.01 -23.25 14.95
C LEU A 27 -3.68 -22.35 13.91
N GLN A 28 -4.94 -22.63 13.56
CA GLN A 28 -5.70 -21.78 12.64
C GLN A 28 -5.79 -20.35 13.19
N GLN A 29 -6.16 -20.19 14.46
CA GLN A 29 -6.21 -18.89 15.12
C GLN A 29 -4.84 -18.19 15.13
N VAL A 30 -3.75 -18.90 15.44
CA VAL A 30 -2.38 -18.35 15.36
C VAL A 30 -2.10 -17.81 13.96
N VAL A 31 -2.41 -18.59 12.93
CA VAL A 31 -2.14 -18.26 11.53
C VAL A 31 -2.94 -17.03 11.10
N ASP A 32 -4.22 -16.99 11.44
CA ASP A 32 -5.12 -15.89 11.07
C ASP A 32 -4.68 -14.59 11.74
N LEU A 33 -4.37 -14.63 13.04
CA LEU A 33 -3.86 -13.47 13.78
C LEU A 33 -2.58 -12.91 13.16
N ARG A 34 -1.63 -13.78 12.80
CA ARG A 34 -0.36 -13.32 12.21
C ARG A 34 -0.55 -12.76 10.80
N LEU A 35 -1.39 -13.39 9.98
CA LEU A 35 -1.65 -12.94 8.63
C LEU A 35 -2.34 -11.56 8.63
N GLN A 36 -3.30 -11.36 9.54
CA GLN A 36 -4.08 -10.13 9.61
C GLN A 36 -3.36 -8.97 10.31
N HIS A 37 -2.49 -9.25 11.30
CA HIS A 37 -1.98 -8.20 12.19
C HIS A 37 -0.46 -8.08 12.24
N ASP A 38 0.28 -9.15 11.97
CA ASP A 38 1.75 -9.10 11.97
C ASP A 38 2.33 -8.95 10.56
N ASP A 39 1.50 -9.06 9.51
CA ASP A 39 1.92 -8.86 8.11
C ASP A 39 3.12 -9.72 7.70
N TYR A 40 3.22 -10.91 8.29
CA TYR A 40 4.24 -11.89 7.94
C TYR A 40 3.66 -12.96 7.04
N PRO A 41 4.34 -13.32 5.94
CA PRO A 41 4.01 -14.54 5.20
C PRO A 41 4.01 -15.75 6.13
N LEU A 42 3.12 -16.72 5.89
CA LEU A 42 2.90 -17.88 6.78
C LEU A 42 4.16 -18.70 7.12
N GLY A 43 5.14 -18.71 6.21
CA GLY A 43 6.44 -19.38 6.39
C GLY A 43 7.52 -18.55 7.09
N THR A 44 7.24 -17.28 7.40
CA THR A 44 8.22 -16.30 7.90
C THR A 44 8.04 -16.07 9.40
N TRP A 45 9.09 -16.40 10.16
CA TRP A 45 9.12 -16.28 11.63
C TRP A 45 10.45 -15.64 12.08
N PRO A 46 10.62 -14.32 11.94
CA PRO A 46 11.86 -13.66 12.34
C PRO A 46 12.04 -13.71 13.86
N SER A 47 13.25 -13.39 14.34
CA SER A 47 13.52 -13.27 15.77
C SER A 47 12.56 -12.30 16.44
N GLY A 48 12.05 -12.65 17.62
CA GLY A 48 11.07 -11.88 18.39
C GLY A 48 9.61 -12.12 17.98
N SER A 49 9.34 -12.77 16.85
CA SER A 49 7.96 -12.96 16.35
C SER A 49 7.11 -13.84 17.27
N ALA A 50 7.70 -14.84 17.93
CA ALA A 50 6.96 -15.67 18.87
C ALA A 50 6.60 -14.90 20.15
N GLU A 51 7.50 -14.04 20.63
CA GLU A 51 7.22 -13.17 21.78
C GLU A 51 6.17 -12.12 21.44
N ARG A 52 6.24 -11.50 20.26
CA ARG A 52 5.22 -10.55 19.78
C ARG A 52 3.84 -11.19 19.70
N LEU A 53 3.72 -12.36 19.07
CA LEU A 53 2.46 -13.09 18.98
C LEU A 53 1.82 -13.24 20.36
N LEU A 54 2.60 -13.68 21.34
CA LEU A 54 2.10 -14.03 22.68
C LEU A 54 1.83 -12.81 23.56
N LEU A 55 2.56 -11.71 23.39
CA LEU A 55 2.51 -10.56 24.31
C LEU A 55 1.89 -9.30 23.72
N VAL A 56 1.69 -9.26 22.40
CA VAL A 56 1.13 -8.12 21.68
C VAL A 56 -0.07 -8.56 20.85
N THR A 57 0.14 -9.41 19.85
CA THR A 57 -0.89 -9.75 18.86
C THR A 57 -2.07 -10.50 19.47
N TRP A 58 -1.80 -11.52 20.29
CA TRP A 58 -2.86 -12.29 20.93
C TRP A 58 -3.61 -11.49 22.00
N PRO A 59 -2.95 -10.76 22.93
CA PRO A 59 -3.65 -9.83 23.81
C PRO A 59 -4.52 -8.81 23.07
N ALA A 60 -4.04 -8.28 21.94
CA ALA A 60 -4.75 -7.24 21.21
C ALA A 60 -5.99 -7.76 20.46
N TYR A 61 -5.89 -8.95 19.85
CA TYR A 61 -6.85 -9.41 18.84
C TYR A 61 -7.39 -10.82 19.07
N GLY A 62 -6.81 -11.60 20.00
CA GLY A 62 -7.27 -12.95 20.31
C GLY A 62 -8.62 -12.94 21.02
N SER A 63 -9.51 -13.84 20.59
CA SER A 63 -10.87 -13.95 21.16
C SER A 63 -10.86 -14.44 22.60
N GLU A 64 -10.03 -15.43 22.91
CA GLU A 64 -9.93 -16.09 24.22
C GLU A 64 -8.46 -16.37 24.59
N LEU A 65 -8.20 -16.54 25.89
CA LEU A 65 -6.90 -16.96 26.39
C LEU A 65 -6.74 -18.48 26.21
N PRO A 66 -5.80 -18.96 25.37
CA PRO A 66 -5.61 -20.37 25.12
C PRO A 66 -4.91 -21.07 26.29
N ASP A 67 -5.04 -22.41 26.34
CA ASP A 67 -4.20 -23.22 27.21
C ASP A 67 -2.72 -23.07 26.82
N ALA A 68 -1.90 -22.64 27.78
CA ALA A 68 -0.51 -22.28 27.53
C ALA A 68 0.35 -23.50 27.10
N GLU A 69 0.02 -24.70 27.58
CA GLU A 69 0.75 -25.91 27.21
C GLU A 69 0.36 -26.37 25.80
N ALA A 70 -0.94 -26.40 25.48
CA ALA A 70 -1.44 -26.72 24.15
C ALA A 70 -0.88 -25.75 23.09
N LEU A 71 -0.82 -24.45 23.39
CA LEU A 71 -0.23 -23.44 22.50
C LEU A 71 1.25 -23.68 22.28
N ARG A 72 2.00 -23.95 23.36
CA ARG A 72 3.44 -24.25 23.30
C ARG A 72 3.71 -25.44 22.40
N GLU A 73 2.98 -26.54 22.58
CA GLU A 73 3.16 -27.76 21.80
C GLU A 73 2.77 -27.58 20.34
N THR A 74 1.67 -26.86 20.10
CA THR A 74 1.19 -26.54 18.74
C THR A 74 2.21 -25.71 17.97
N LEU A 75 2.75 -24.64 18.57
CA LEU A 75 3.78 -23.79 17.95
C LEU A 75 5.08 -24.56 17.69
N ASP A 76 5.55 -25.36 18.65
CA ASP A 76 6.74 -26.19 18.48
C ASP A 76 6.60 -27.16 17.29
N THR A 77 5.49 -27.89 17.26
CA THR A 77 5.20 -28.84 16.18
C THR A 77 5.10 -28.11 14.84
N PHE A 78 4.45 -26.94 14.80
CA PHE A 78 4.29 -26.16 13.58
C PHE A 78 5.63 -25.64 13.03
N TRP A 79 6.50 -25.05 13.85
CA TRP A 79 7.83 -24.62 13.39
C TRP A 79 8.69 -25.80 12.95
N GLY A 80 8.55 -26.95 13.62
CA GLY A 80 9.16 -28.21 13.20
C GLY A 80 8.69 -28.64 11.81
N PHE A 81 7.39 -28.57 11.54
CA PHE A 81 6.79 -28.85 10.24
C PHE A 81 7.32 -27.91 9.15
N LEU A 82 7.28 -26.59 9.36
CA LEU A 82 7.75 -25.61 8.39
C LEU A 82 9.22 -25.87 8.01
N ARG A 83 10.06 -26.14 9.01
CA ARG A 83 11.47 -26.42 8.78
C ARG A 83 11.70 -27.74 8.05
N ALA A 84 11.03 -28.81 8.46
CA ALA A 84 11.21 -30.14 7.89
C ALA A 84 10.72 -30.25 6.44
N THR A 85 9.75 -29.42 6.05
CA THR A 85 9.15 -29.42 4.71
C THR A 85 9.73 -28.35 3.77
N GLY A 86 10.73 -27.58 4.23
CA GLY A 86 11.33 -26.49 3.44
C GLY A 86 10.41 -25.28 3.24
N ARG A 87 9.33 -25.18 4.02
CA ARG A 87 8.35 -24.06 3.97
C ARG A 87 8.74 -22.88 4.86
N MET A 88 9.76 -23.05 5.69
CA MET A 88 10.29 -21.98 6.53
C MET A 88 11.21 -21.06 5.72
N SER A 89 10.88 -19.77 5.65
CA SER A 89 11.65 -18.77 4.92
C SER A 89 13.06 -18.60 5.49
N THR A 90 14.03 -18.24 4.63
CA THR A 90 15.45 -18.05 4.99
C THR A 90 15.68 -16.94 6.03
N GLY A 91 14.83 -15.92 6.06
CA GLY A 91 14.87 -14.83 7.06
C GLY A 91 14.26 -15.19 8.42
N SER A 92 13.81 -16.44 8.63
CA SER A 92 13.22 -16.87 9.90
C SER A 92 14.30 -17.28 10.92
N ALA A 93 14.02 -17.04 12.20
CA ALA A 93 14.78 -17.60 13.30
C ALA A 93 14.72 -19.13 13.29
N SER A 94 15.71 -19.76 13.93
CA SER A 94 15.70 -21.22 14.03
C SER A 94 14.51 -21.68 14.91
N PRO A 95 13.91 -22.86 14.66
CA PRO A 95 12.86 -23.38 15.55
C PRO A 95 13.32 -23.50 17.01
N ALA A 96 14.61 -23.68 17.28
CA ALA A 96 15.14 -23.72 18.64
C ALA A 96 15.08 -22.35 19.33
N ASP A 97 15.29 -21.27 18.59
CA ASP A 97 15.24 -19.91 19.15
C ASP A 97 13.80 -19.44 19.33
N LEU A 98 12.90 -19.73 18.39
CA LEU A 98 11.47 -19.48 18.54
C LEU A 98 10.87 -20.19 19.77
N ARG A 99 11.31 -21.44 20.05
CA ARG A 99 10.94 -22.14 21.30
C ARG A 99 11.41 -21.41 22.55
N LYS A 100 12.63 -20.86 22.55
CA LYS A 100 13.16 -20.10 23.69
C LYS A 100 12.36 -18.81 23.91
N GLU A 101 12.02 -18.12 22.83
CA GLU A 101 11.17 -16.93 22.86
C GLU A 101 9.79 -17.26 23.45
N ALA A 102 9.09 -18.26 22.92
CA ALA A 102 7.79 -18.67 23.42
C ALA A 102 7.86 -19.12 24.89
N LYS A 103 8.87 -19.91 25.28
CA LYS A 103 9.06 -20.34 26.67
C LYS A 103 9.22 -19.15 27.63
N ARG A 104 9.86 -18.06 27.20
CA ARG A 104 10.03 -16.84 28.00
C ARG A 104 8.76 -15.97 28.04
N ALA A 105 7.99 -15.97 26.96
CA ALA A 105 6.80 -15.15 26.81
C ALA A 105 5.54 -15.77 27.45
N LEU A 106 5.33 -17.09 27.30
CA LEU A 106 4.12 -17.80 27.76
C LEU A 106 3.72 -17.50 29.22
N PRO A 107 4.65 -17.49 30.22
CA PRO A 107 4.27 -17.19 31.60
C PRO A 107 3.70 -15.77 31.82
N LYS A 108 3.93 -14.86 30.88
CA LYS A 108 3.45 -13.47 30.93
C LYS A 108 2.17 -13.25 30.12
N MET A 109 1.75 -14.23 29.33
CA MET A 109 0.66 -14.10 28.37
C MET A 109 -0.67 -13.77 29.04
N ALA A 110 -1.02 -14.44 30.15
CA ALA A 110 -2.26 -14.17 30.88
C ALA A 110 -2.32 -12.72 31.38
N ALA A 111 -1.26 -12.25 32.04
CA ALA A 111 -1.19 -10.87 32.52
C ALA A 111 -1.22 -9.85 31.36
N ALA A 112 -0.63 -10.16 30.21
CA ALA A 112 -0.72 -9.30 29.03
C ALA A 112 -2.12 -9.31 28.41
N TYR A 113 -2.81 -10.45 28.42
CA TYR A 113 -4.17 -10.61 27.91
C TYR A 113 -5.20 -9.85 28.77
N ASP A 114 -4.97 -9.76 30.08
CA ASP A 114 -5.84 -9.04 31.02
C ASP A 114 -5.58 -7.52 31.07
N ASP A 115 -4.56 -7.02 30.37
CA ASP A 115 -4.14 -5.61 30.38
C ASP A 115 -4.89 -4.79 29.31
N PRO A 116 -5.82 -3.88 29.68
CA PRO A 116 -6.58 -3.09 28.71
C PRO A 116 -5.70 -2.21 27.81
N ALA A 117 -4.50 -1.81 28.26
CA ALA A 117 -3.58 -1.04 27.43
C ALA A 117 -2.97 -1.84 26.27
N ARG A 118 -3.16 -3.16 26.26
CA ARG A 118 -2.73 -4.06 25.20
C ARG A 118 -3.85 -4.48 24.27
N HIS A 119 -5.10 -4.12 24.57
CA HIS A 119 -6.23 -4.46 23.73
C HIS A 119 -6.28 -3.57 22.49
N SER A 120 -6.72 -4.15 21.37
CA SER A 120 -7.03 -3.34 20.19
C SER A 120 -8.35 -2.62 20.36
N GLN A 121 -8.55 -1.53 19.61
CA GLN A 121 -9.83 -0.81 19.59
C GLN A 121 -11.00 -1.76 19.24
N GLY A 122 -10.82 -2.63 18.23
CA GLY A 122 -11.83 -3.61 17.84
C GLY A 122 -12.20 -4.56 18.96
N ARG A 123 -11.20 -5.05 19.73
CA ARG A 123 -11.45 -5.89 20.91
C ARG A 123 -12.20 -5.14 22.01
N VAL A 124 -11.76 -3.92 22.34
CA VAL A 124 -12.42 -3.09 23.37
C VAL A 124 -13.87 -2.83 23.00
N LEU A 125 -14.15 -2.49 21.74
CA LEU A 125 -15.50 -2.27 21.24
C LEU A 125 -16.34 -3.54 21.25
N ALA A 126 -15.77 -4.70 20.89
CA ALA A 126 -16.46 -5.98 20.98
C ALA A 126 -16.80 -6.36 22.43
N GLU A 127 -15.86 -6.18 23.37
CA GLU A 127 -16.08 -6.40 24.80
C GLU A 127 -17.12 -5.43 25.37
N PHE A 128 -17.06 -4.16 24.97
CA PHE A 128 -18.05 -3.16 25.34
C PHE A 128 -19.43 -3.52 24.79
N GLY A 129 -19.53 -3.94 23.52
CA GLY A 129 -20.75 -4.44 22.91
C GLY A 129 -21.37 -5.57 23.72
N ARG A 130 -20.58 -6.59 24.08
CA ARG A 130 -21.04 -7.68 24.95
C ARG A 130 -21.54 -7.17 26.31
N SER A 131 -20.87 -6.16 26.89
CA SER A 131 -21.29 -5.57 28.17
C SER A 131 -22.65 -4.87 28.12
N ILE A 132 -23.06 -4.38 26.94
CA ILE A 132 -24.39 -3.79 26.70
C ILE A 132 -25.38 -4.75 26.05
N GLY A 133 -25.02 -6.03 25.93
CA GLY A 133 -25.87 -7.10 25.38
C GLY A 133 -25.91 -7.19 23.85
N ILE A 134 -24.95 -6.57 23.15
CA ILE A 134 -24.80 -6.65 21.69
C ILE A 134 -23.58 -7.51 21.38
N ASP A 135 -23.81 -8.74 20.94
CA ASP A 135 -22.73 -9.63 20.49
C ASP A 135 -22.46 -9.41 19.00
N LEU A 136 -21.21 -9.36 18.58
CA LEU A 136 -20.84 -9.32 17.17
C LEU A 136 -20.84 -10.73 16.56
N ASP A 137 -20.61 -11.75 17.40
CA ASP A 137 -20.65 -13.13 16.98
C ASP A 137 -22.10 -13.57 16.71
N GLY A 138 -22.32 -14.31 15.61
CA GLY A 138 -23.65 -14.83 15.25
C GLY A 138 -24.57 -13.82 14.54
N ALA A 139 -24.03 -12.79 13.89
CA ALA A 139 -24.78 -12.05 12.87
C ALA A 139 -25.11 -12.97 11.68
N ALA A 140 -26.34 -12.92 11.17
CA ALA A 140 -26.82 -13.74 10.07
C ALA A 140 -26.20 -13.32 8.73
N ASP A 141 -25.90 -12.03 8.58
CA ASP A 141 -25.29 -11.44 7.40
C ASP A 141 -24.48 -10.16 7.73
N VAL A 142 -23.89 -9.57 6.68
CA VAL A 142 -23.03 -8.40 6.77
C VAL A 142 -23.81 -7.13 7.17
N GLU A 143 -25.09 -7.02 6.80
CA GLU A 143 -25.88 -5.84 7.15
C GLU A 143 -26.26 -5.86 8.63
N GLU A 144 -26.66 -7.02 9.17
CA GLU A 144 -26.87 -7.18 10.60
C GLU A 144 -25.57 -6.89 11.39
N LEU A 145 -24.42 -7.36 10.90
CA LEU A 145 -23.13 -7.06 11.52
C LEU A 145 -22.85 -5.55 11.54
N LYS A 146 -23.10 -4.85 10.44
CA LYS A 146 -22.96 -3.38 10.37
C LYS A 146 -23.91 -2.66 11.32
N GLU A 147 -25.16 -3.09 11.42
CA GLU A 147 -26.16 -2.51 12.33
C GLU A 147 -25.74 -2.69 13.80
N ARG A 148 -25.26 -3.89 14.16
CA ARG A 148 -24.73 -4.18 15.51
C ARG A 148 -23.50 -3.30 15.80
N LEU A 149 -22.56 -3.20 14.87
CA LEU A 149 -21.38 -2.34 15.00
C LEU A 149 -21.76 -0.86 15.15
N ALA A 150 -22.68 -0.35 14.33
CA ALA A 150 -23.16 1.03 14.42
C ALA A 150 -23.82 1.32 15.78
N SER A 151 -24.58 0.36 16.31
CA SER A 151 -25.20 0.46 17.63
C SER A 151 -24.15 0.52 18.75
N ILE A 152 -23.11 -0.32 18.67
CA ILE A 152 -21.97 -0.30 19.61
C ILE A 152 -21.23 1.04 19.53
N GLN A 153 -20.94 1.52 18.32
CA GLN A 153 -20.24 2.78 18.11
C GLN A 153 -21.03 3.97 18.67
N SER A 154 -22.35 3.99 18.44
CA SER A 154 -23.24 5.02 18.99
C SER A 154 -23.25 5.00 20.52
N ALA A 155 -23.39 3.81 21.12
CA ALA A 155 -23.36 3.65 22.57
C ALA A 155 -21.99 4.02 23.17
N TRP A 156 -20.90 3.70 22.48
CA TRP A 156 -19.54 4.05 22.88
C TRP A 156 -19.34 5.56 22.88
N ASN A 157 -19.74 6.23 21.80
CA ASN A 157 -19.62 7.68 21.67
C ASN A 157 -20.50 8.46 22.67
N ALA A 158 -21.57 7.84 23.16
CA ALA A 158 -22.41 8.39 24.22
C ALA A 158 -21.78 8.29 25.63
N LEU A 159 -20.70 7.52 25.80
CA LEU A 159 -19.99 7.44 27.09
C LEU A 159 -19.22 8.74 27.39
N PRO A 160 -19.12 9.13 28.68
CA PRO A 160 -18.21 10.18 29.10
C PRO A 160 -16.77 9.89 28.67
N GLN A 161 -16.02 10.94 28.31
CA GLN A 161 -14.63 10.81 27.85
C GLN A 161 -13.75 10.04 28.86
N GLU A 162 -13.91 10.29 30.16
CA GLU A 162 -13.15 9.60 31.22
C GLU A 162 -13.38 8.08 31.20
N GLU A 163 -14.61 7.64 30.92
CA GLU A 163 -14.94 6.22 30.83
C GLU A 163 -14.34 5.59 29.56
N ARG A 164 -14.37 6.32 28.43
CA ARG A 164 -13.72 5.87 27.20
C ARG A 164 -12.20 5.72 27.39
N VAL A 165 -11.55 6.68 28.05
CA VAL A 165 -10.11 6.62 28.37
C VAL A 165 -9.79 5.50 29.34
N ALA A 166 -10.62 5.26 30.36
CA ALA A 166 -10.40 4.15 31.29
C ALA A 166 -10.50 2.78 30.61
N ARG A 167 -11.40 2.63 29.63
CA ARG A 167 -11.61 1.39 28.86
C ARG A 167 -10.58 1.20 27.76
N MET A 168 -10.11 2.29 27.17
CA MET A 168 -9.11 2.30 26.09
C MET A 168 -7.97 3.27 26.45
N PRO A 169 -7.11 2.89 27.41
CA PRO A 169 -6.06 3.78 27.92
C PRO A 169 -4.96 4.04 26.90
N ASP A 170 -4.82 3.19 25.88
CA ASP A 170 -3.90 3.38 24.77
C ASP A 170 -4.59 3.05 23.44
N PRO A 171 -5.01 4.07 22.66
CA PRO A 171 -5.65 3.87 21.37
C PRO A 171 -4.67 3.52 20.25
N ALA A 172 -3.35 3.47 20.53
CA ALA A 172 -2.34 3.20 19.52
C ALA A 172 -2.57 1.83 18.86
N PRO A 173 -2.31 1.71 17.55
CA PRO A 173 -2.43 0.42 16.89
C PRO A 173 -1.45 -0.60 17.46
N LYS A 174 -1.92 -1.85 17.54
CA LYS A 174 -1.15 -3.01 18.05
C LYS A 174 -0.72 -3.97 16.94
N SER A 175 -1.05 -3.68 15.69
CA SER A 175 -0.61 -4.42 14.51
C SER A 175 0.74 -3.87 14.03
N LEU A 176 1.58 -4.68 13.38
CA LEU A 176 2.83 -4.17 12.82
C LEU A 176 2.58 -3.14 11.73
N ARG A 177 1.52 -3.32 10.93
CA ARG A 177 1.10 -2.35 9.92
C ARG A 177 0.72 -1.02 10.57
N GLY A 178 -0.11 -1.05 11.61
CA GLY A 178 -0.52 0.15 12.31
C GLY A 178 0.61 0.78 13.12
N GLU A 179 1.49 -0.02 13.75
CA GLU A 179 2.70 0.48 14.41
C GLU A 179 3.65 1.14 13.40
N ARG A 180 3.87 0.55 12.22
CA ARG A 180 4.68 1.16 11.15
C ARG A 180 4.04 2.45 10.67
N PHE A 181 2.74 2.47 10.45
CA PHE A 181 1.98 3.66 10.06
C PHE A 181 2.04 4.77 11.11
N THR A 182 1.75 4.44 12.36
CA THR A 182 1.80 5.37 13.49
C THR A 182 3.22 5.79 13.82
N SER A 183 4.23 4.95 13.58
CA SER A 183 5.65 5.33 13.72
C SER A 183 6.12 6.16 12.54
N SER A 184 5.67 5.93 11.30
CA SER A 184 5.97 6.82 10.17
C SER A 184 5.32 8.20 10.35
N ILE A 185 4.17 8.27 11.03
CA ILE A 185 3.51 9.52 11.41
C ILE A 185 4.16 10.15 12.67
N ASN A 186 4.49 9.36 13.70
CA ASN A 186 5.04 9.86 14.98
C ASN A 186 6.56 10.03 15.02
N ASP A 187 7.35 9.32 14.21
CA ASP A 187 8.76 9.66 13.98
C ASP A 187 8.87 10.95 13.14
N GLY A 188 7.73 11.46 12.65
CA GLY A 188 7.51 12.84 12.25
C GLY A 188 7.12 13.81 13.38
N ARG A 189 7.32 13.50 14.67
CA ARG A 189 6.94 14.40 15.80
C ARG A 189 7.82 15.65 15.91
N PRO A 190 7.30 16.75 16.49
CA PRO A 190 5.95 17.30 16.36
C PRO A 190 5.90 18.27 15.17
N TYR A 191 4.71 18.72 14.79
CA TYR A 191 4.58 19.97 14.03
C TYR A 191 5.54 21.02 14.63
N PRO A 192 6.40 21.68 13.82
CA PRO A 192 7.06 22.88 14.31
C PRO A 192 5.96 23.87 14.70
N PRO A 193 6.12 24.58 15.84
CA PRO A 193 5.19 25.63 16.22
C PRO A 193 5.32 26.72 15.16
N TRP A 194 4.40 26.73 14.21
CA TRP A 194 3.94 28.01 13.73
C TRP A 194 3.26 28.63 14.94
N GLU A 195 3.72 29.81 15.32
CA GLU A 195 3.04 30.72 16.22
C GLU A 195 1.63 30.97 15.68
N PHE A 196 0.70 30.05 15.93
CA PHE A 196 -0.64 30.46 16.30
C PHE A 196 -0.43 31.07 17.67
N ASP A 197 -0.64 32.38 17.78
CA ASP A 197 -0.71 33.06 19.06
C ASP A 197 -1.54 32.18 20.02
N ASP A 198 -0.97 31.83 21.17
CA ASP A 198 -1.60 31.11 22.29
C ASP A 198 -2.80 31.88 22.91
N ASP A 199 -3.33 32.89 22.19
CA ASP A 199 -4.45 33.76 22.58
C ASP A 199 -5.74 33.46 21.79
N LEU A 200 -5.81 32.39 20.99
CA LEU A 200 -7.06 31.94 20.38
C LEU A 200 -7.83 31.07 21.39
N ASP A 201 -8.88 31.66 21.98
CA ASP A 201 -9.87 31.00 22.83
C ASP A 201 -10.33 29.66 22.20
N ASP A 202 -10.40 28.61 23.03
CA ASP A 202 -10.89 27.23 22.77
C ASP A 202 -12.31 27.13 22.14
N ALA A 203 -12.91 28.22 21.67
CA ALA A 203 -14.29 28.31 21.22
C ALA A 203 -14.49 28.05 19.71
N ASP A 204 -13.42 28.03 18.89
CA ASP A 204 -13.51 27.93 17.42
C ASP A 204 -12.81 26.68 16.84
N LEU A 205 -12.66 25.58 17.60
CA LEU A 205 -12.16 24.28 17.08
C LEU A 205 -13.18 23.53 16.17
N ASP A 206 -14.10 24.26 15.54
CA ASP A 206 -14.96 23.80 14.45
C ASP A 206 -14.38 24.15 13.07
N ASP A 207 -13.14 24.64 12.99
CA ASP A 207 -12.41 24.83 11.73
C ASP A 207 -12.08 23.45 11.12
N GLU A 208 -12.98 22.97 10.28
CA GLU A 208 -12.79 21.84 9.36
C GLU A 208 -11.38 21.92 8.76
N GLU A 209 -10.53 20.93 9.05
CA GLU A 209 -9.23 20.82 8.37
C GLU A 209 -9.49 20.95 6.86
N PRO A 210 -8.79 21.87 6.15
CA PRO A 210 -9.07 22.13 4.75
C PRO A 210 -8.83 20.85 3.95
N GLY A 211 -9.92 20.13 3.70
CA GLY A 211 -9.94 18.92 2.90
C GLY A 211 -9.68 19.27 1.44
N ILE A 212 -9.11 18.32 0.69
CA ILE A 212 -9.03 18.47 -0.76
C ILE A 212 -10.44 18.31 -1.30
N ASP A 213 -10.99 19.37 -1.88
CA ASP A 213 -12.27 19.29 -2.57
C ASP A 213 -12.14 18.39 -3.80
N PRO A 214 -13.06 17.42 -4.01
CA PRO A 214 -13.07 16.60 -5.20
C PRO A 214 -13.28 17.45 -6.46
N GLY A 215 -12.74 16.98 -7.58
CA GLY A 215 -12.92 17.64 -8.87
C GLY A 215 -14.35 17.48 -9.42
N ASP A 216 -14.70 18.29 -10.42
CA ASP A 216 -15.91 18.04 -11.19
C ASP A 216 -15.77 16.72 -11.98
N VAL A 217 -16.69 15.78 -11.77
CA VAL A 217 -16.62 14.44 -12.36
C VAL A 217 -16.60 14.49 -13.89
N GLY A 218 -17.36 15.40 -14.51
CA GLY A 218 -17.42 15.55 -15.97
C GLY A 218 -16.09 16.07 -16.54
N GLU A 219 -15.49 17.04 -15.87
CA GLU A 219 -14.18 17.59 -16.25
C GLU A 219 -13.05 16.57 -16.01
N SER A 220 -13.05 15.86 -14.89
CA SER A 220 -12.12 14.76 -14.62
C SER A 220 -12.22 13.65 -15.68
N ALA A 221 -13.44 13.28 -16.09
CA ALA A 221 -13.66 12.31 -17.15
C ALA A 221 -13.19 12.80 -18.52
N ARG A 222 -13.37 14.08 -18.83
CA ARG A 222 -12.84 14.71 -20.06
C ARG A 222 -11.31 14.65 -20.07
N LEU A 223 -10.66 15.03 -18.97
CA LEU A 223 -9.21 14.98 -18.80
C LEU A 223 -8.67 13.55 -18.86
N ALA A 224 -9.38 12.58 -18.30
CA ALA A 224 -9.06 11.16 -18.39
C ALA A 224 -9.08 10.66 -19.84
N ARG A 225 -10.09 11.03 -20.64
CA ARG A 225 -10.17 10.70 -22.07
C ARG A 225 -9.04 11.35 -22.87
N GLU A 226 -8.64 12.56 -22.49
CA GLU A 226 -7.56 13.30 -23.15
C GLU A 226 -6.16 12.89 -22.67
N SER A 227 -6.05 12.09 -21.60
CA SER A 227 -4.76 11.66 -21.06
C SER A 227 -4.07 10.70 -22.02
N ALA A 228 -2.91 11.10 -22.55
CA ALA A 228 -2.13 10.24 -23.43
C ALA A 228 -1.68 8.95 -22.72
N PHE A 229 -1.42 8.98 -21.41
CA PHE A 229 -1.17 7.76 -20.62
C PHE A 229 -2.36 6.80 -20.64
N VAL A 230 -3.57 7.27 -20.33
CA VAL A 230 -4.79 6.45 -20.35
C VAL A 230 -5.04 5.88 -21.75
N GLN A 231 -4.89 6.71 -22.78
CA GLN A 231 -5.03 6.26 -24.17
C GLN A 231 -3.99 5.20 -24.56
N GLN A 232 -2.74 5.30 -24.10
CA GLN A 232 -1.72 4.28 -24.33
C GLN A 232 -2.02 2.97 -23.59
N CYS A 233 -2.54 3.03 -22.37
CA CYS A 233 -3.02 1.84 -21.65
C CYS A 233 -4.14 1.13 -22.42
N LEU A 234 -5.14 1.87 -22.89
CA LEU A 234 -6.23 1.30 -23.70
C LEU A 234 -5.73 0.73 -25.03
N ALA A 235 -4.83 1.43 -25.72
CA ALA A 235 -4.20 0.92 -26.95
C ALA A 235 -3.40 -0.37 -26.72
N LEU A 236 -2.70 -0.49 -25.59
CA LEU A 236 -2.01 -1.72 -25.20
C LEU A 236 -3.02 -2.86 -24.98
N VAL A 237 -4.11 -2.60 -24.27
CA VAL A 237 -5.18 -3.57 -23.98
C VAL A 237 -5.88 -4.03 -25.26
N ASP A 238 -6.15 -3.11 -26.19
CA ASP A 238 -6.69 -3.40 -27.52
C ASP A 238 -5.74 -4.28 -28.34
N TRP A 239 -4.46 -3.95 -28.32
CA TRP A 239 -3.44 -4.73 -29.00
C TRP A 239 -3.31 -6.15 -28.43
N VAL A 240 -3.48 -6.31 -27.11
CA VAL A 240 -3.55 -7.63 -26.46
C VAL A 240 -4.76 -8.41 -26.97
N GLY A 241 -5.93 -7.78 -27.05
CA GLY A 241 -7.13 -8.32 -27.67
C GLY A 241 -7.51 -9.70 -27.13
N ALA A 242 -7.80 -10.65 -28.03
CA ALA A 242 -8.27 -11.99 -27.65
C ALA A 242 -7.21 -12.89 -26.98
N GLY A 243 -5.93 -12.53 -27.04
CA GLY A 243 -4.87 -13.34 -26.44
C GLY A 243 -3.48 -13.11 -27.04
N ARG A 244 -2.51 -12.80 -26.19
CA ARG A 244 -1.08 -12.74 -26.53
C ARG A 244 -0.28 -13.73 -25.67
N PRO A 245 0.82 -14.31 -26.19
CA PRO A 245 1.66 -15.20 -25.40
C PRO A 245 2.29 -14.50 -24.19
N ALA A 246 2.13 -15.10 -23.01
CA ALA A 246 2.67 -14.62 -21.74
C ALA A 246 3.52 -15.69 -21.04
N THR A 247 4.23 -15.27 -20.01
CA THR A 247 4.93 -16.12 -19.04
C THR A 247 3.95 -16.61 -17.98
N ALA A 248 4.36 -17.60 -17.16
CA ALA A 248 3.55 -18.06 -16.04
C ALA A 248 3.28 -16.98 -14.97
N ARG A 249 4.05 -15.88 -14.98
CA ARG A 249 3.86 -14.71 -14.11
C ARG A 249 2.96 -13.64 -14.75
N GLY A 250 2.32 -13.91 -15.88
CA GLY A 250 1.44 -12.97 -16.57
C GLY A 250 2.14 -11.95 -17.47
N LEU A 251 3.47 -11.81 -17.40
CA LEU A 251 4.22 -10.88 -18.27
C LEU A 251 4.27 -11.35 -19.72
N LEU A 252 4.25 -10.43 -20.68
CA LEU A 252 4.49 -10.72 -22.10
C LEU A 252 5.83 -11.42 -22.32
N ARG A 253 5.87 -12.39 -23.23
CA ARG A 253 7.14 -13.01 -23.65
C ARG A 253 7.99 -12.01 -24.42
N PRO A 254 9.33 -12.09 -24.38
CA PRO A 254 10.16 -11.03 -24.94
C PRO A 254 9.91 -10.69 -26.42
N PRO A 255 9.73 -11.64 -27.35
CA PRO A 255 9.39 -11.30 -28.74
C PRO A 255 8.07 -10.52 -28.86
N VAL A 256 7.08 -10.89 -28.04
CA VAL A 256 5.73 -10.28 -28.02
C VAL A 256 5.78 -8.89 -27.39
N ALA A 257 6.58 -8.70 -26.35
CA ALA A 257 6.81 -7.38 -25.76
C ALA A 257 7.48 -6.41 -26.75
N ARG A 258 8.37 -6.88 -27.65
CA ARG A 258 8.97 -6.04 -28.70
C ARG A 258 7.92 -5.58 -29.71
N GLU A 259 7.02 -6.48 -30.10
CA GLU A 259 5.91 -6.13 -30.97
C GLU A 259 5.01 -5.07 -30.33
N ALA A 260 4.69 -5.20 -29.03
CA ALA A 260 3.91 -4.20 -28.29
C ALA A 260 4.62 -2.84 -28.25
N TYR A 261 5.91 -2.85 -27.90
CA TYR A 261 6.75 -1.65 -27.83
C TYR A 261 6.78 -0.87 -29.15
N GLN A 262 6.96 -1.58 -30.27
CA GLN A 262 6.94 -0.98 -31.60
C GLN A 262 5.53 -0.51 -32.00
N HIS A 263 4.49 -1.28 -31.66
CA HIS A 263 3.12 -0.94 -32.00
C HIS A 263 2.64 0.34 -31.32
N LEU A 264 3.06 0.56 -30.08
CA LEU A 264 2.70 1.72 -29.26
C LEU A 264 3.68 2.89 -29.41
N ASP A 265 4.71 2.76 -30.27
CA ASP A 265 5.74 3.77 -30.49
C ASP A 265 6.41 4.28 -29.19
N LEU A 266 6.69 3.36 -28.25
CA LEU A 266 7.18 3.69 -26.91
C LEU A 266 8.60 4.27 -26.89
N TRP A 267 9.31 4.21 -28.02
CA TRP A 267 10.64 4.80 -28.16
C TRP A 267 10.64 6.30 -27.90
N GLN A 268 9.59 7.02 -28.31
CA GLN A 268 9.56 8.47 -28.08
C GLN A 268 9.61 8.80 -26.59
N TRP A 269 8.88 8.05 -25.76
CA TRP A 269 8.88 8.21 -24.32
C TRP A 269 10.24 7.82 -23.72
N GLU A 270 10.79 6.66 -24.09
CA GLU A 270 12.09 6.18 -23.57
C GLU A 270 13.23 7.13 -23.92
N ARG A 271 13.21 7.68 -25.14
CA ARG A 271 14.19 8.66 -25.61
C ARG A 271 14.19 9.95 -24.78
N GLU A 272 13.02 10.48 -24.44
CA GLU A 272 12.91 11.67 -23.60
C GLU A 272 13.32 11.38 -22.15
N TYR A 273 12.98 10.19 -21.64
CA TYR A 273 13.44 9.72 -20.33
C TYR A 273 14.98 9.63 -20.29
N ASP A 274 15.60 9.02 -21.30
CA ASP A 274 17.06 8.91 -21.43
C ASP A 274 17.73 10.27 -21.61
N ARG A 275 17.07 11.21 -22.30
CA ARG A 275 17.57 12.59 -22.41
C ARG A 275 17.58 13.27 -21.04
N LEU A 276 16.51 13.10 -20.27
CA LEU A 276 16.40 13.64 -18.92
C LEU A 276 17.46 13.02 -17.99
N GLN A 277 17.63 11.70 -17.99
CA GLN A 277 18.67 11.05 -17.19
C GLN A 277 20.10 11.48 -17.57
N ARG A 278 20.36 11.73 -18.86
CA ARG A 278 21.66 12.24 -19.32
C ARG A 278 21.90 13.68 -18.90
N SER A 279 20.86 14.51 -18.85
CA SER A 279 20.98 15.92 -18.44
C SER A 279 21.45 16.04 -16.98
N PHE A 280 20.96 15.16 -16.08
CA PHE A 280 21.44 15.07 -14.69
C PHE A 280 22.92 14.72 -14.58
N ARG A 281 23.47 14.01 -15.58
CA ARG A 281 24.90 13.67 -15.67
C ARG A 281 25.72 14.75 -16.39
N GLY A 282 25.13 15.89 -16.72
CA GLY A 282 25.77 16.99 -17.45
C GLY A 282 26.05 16.67 -18.92
N VAL A 283 25.41 15.64 -19.49
CA VAL A 283 25.56 15.26 -20.89
C VAL A 283 24.40 15.84 -21.69
N GLN A 284 24.66 16.94 -22.40
CA GLN A 284 23.74 17.54 -23.36
C GLN A 284 24.27 17.29 -24.76
N GLU A 285 23.75 16.25 -25.42
CA GLU A 285 24.13 15.92 -26.79
C GLU A 285 22.87 15.74 -27.64
N GLU A 286 22.74 16.54 -28.69
CA GLU A 286 21.72 16.33 -29.71
C GLU A 286 22.15 15.16 -30.59
N LEU A 287 21.34 14.11 -30.58
CA LEU A 287 21.56 12.93 -31.42
C LEU A 287 21.13 13.22 -32.85
N SER A 288 21.94 12.81 -33.83
CA SER A 288 21.49 12.78 -35.23
C SER A 288 20.36 11.77 -35.40
N ALA A 289 19.58 11.89 -36.48
CA ALA A 289 18.49 10.96 -36.78
C ALA A 289 19.01 9.51 -36.95
N GLU A 290 20.19 9.34 -37.53
CA GLU A 290 20.82 8.02 -37.65
C GLU A 290 21.21 7.45 -36.29
N ALA A 291 21.81 8.27 -35.41
CA ALA A 291 22.17 7.83 -34.06
C ALA A 291 20.93 7.47 -33.23
N ASP A 292 19.84 8.23 -33.38
CA ASP A 292 18.56 7.96 -32.73
C ASP A 292 17.97 6.62 -33.17
N ALA A 293 17.97 6.34 -34.47
CA ALA A 293 17.49 5.07 -35.01
C ALA A 293 18.33 3.86 -34.52
N VAL A 294 19.67 4.04 -34.39
CA VAL A 294 20.53 2.99 -33.81
C VAL A 294 20.22 2.76 -32.34
N LEU A 295 19.97 3.81 -31.56
CA LEU A 295 19.59 3.67 -30.15
C LEU A 295 18.21 3.04 -29.99
N ALA A 296 17.24 3.39 -30.84
CA ALA A 296 15.92 2.77 -30.85
C ALA A 296 16.00 1.25 -31.07
N ASP A 297 16.79 0.81 -32.05
CA ASP A 297 17.03 -0.62 -32.31
C ASP A 297 17.77 -1.29 -31.15
N ALA A 298 18.77 -0.62 -30.56
CA ALA A 298 19.50 -1.13 -29.41
C ALA A 298 18.60 -1.30 -28.18
N ALA A 299 17.74 -0.33 -27.88
CA ALA A 299 16.79 -0.36 -26.77
C ALA A 299 15.83 -1.54 -26.88
N LEU A 300 15.33 -1.83 -28.08
CA LEU A 300 14.44 -2.97 -28.34
C LEU A 300 15.07 -4.34 -27.99
N HIS A 301 16.40 -4.43 -28.03
CA HIS A 301 17.16 -5.65 -27.81
C HIS A 301 17.91 -5.68 -26.48
N SER A 302 17.87 -4.60 -25.68
CA SER A 302 18.66 -4.45 -24.45
C SER A 302 18.06 -5.24 -23.26
N TRP A 303 16.74 -5.39 -23.23
CA TRP A 303 16.01 -5.95 -22.09
C TRP A 303 15.81 -7.48 -22.19
N ARG A 304 15.77 -8.15 -21.02
CA ARG A 304 15.65 -9.62 -20.92
C ARG A 304 14.20 -10.08 -20.77
N SER A 305 13.35 -9.23 -20.24
CA SER A 305 11.92 -9.45 -20.02
C SER A 305 11.13 -8.17 -20.24
N ALA A 306 9.79 -8.30 -20.38
CA ALA A 306 8.92 -7.13 -20.55
C ALA A 306 9.02 -6.15 -19.36
N GLY A 307 9.23 -6.66 -18.14
CA GLY A 307 9.38 -5.83 -16.94
C GLY A 307 10.71 -5.07 -16.86
N ASP A 308 11.69 -5.39 -17.72
CA ASP A 308 12.93 -4.62 -17.83
C ASP A 308 12.78 -3.44 -18.82
N CYS A 309 11.68 -3.36 -19.57
CA CYS A 309 11.39 -2.27 -20.50
C CYS A 309 10.50 -1.24 -19.80
N LEU A 310 11.12 -0.17 -19.26
CA LEU A 310 10.45 0.83 -18.43
C LEU A 310 9.14 1.40 -19.02
N PRO A 311 9.07 1.89 -20.27
CA PRO A 311 7.82 2.45 -20.80
C PRO A 311 6.73 1.39 -20.94
N LEU A 312 7.08 0.16 -21.30
CA LEU A 312 6.10 -0.91 -21.43
C LEU A 312 5.63 -1.39 -20.05
N ASP A 313 6.55 -1.54 -19.10
CA ASP A 313 6.27 -1.94 -17.73
C ASP A 313 5.37 -0.94 -17.00
N ARG A 314 5.60 0.37 -17.22
CA ARG A 314 4.74 1.47 -16.79
C ARG A 314 3.28 1.26 -17.21
N LEU A 315 3.04 0.97 -18.49
CA LEU A 315 1.68 0.73 -19.01
C LEU A 315 1.12 -0.61 -18.54
N TRP A 316 1.95 -1.66 -18.59
CA TRP A 316 1.54 -3.04 -18.30
C TRP A 316 1.08 -3.21 -16.86
N TYR A 317 1.85 -2.71 -15.90
CA TYR A 317 1.51 -2.82 -14.48
C TYR A 317 0.22 -2.07 -14.16
N ALA A 318 0.04 -0.85 -14.71
CA ALA A 318 -1.19 -0.10 -14.54
C ALA A 318 -2.41 -0.86 -15.09
N CYS A 319 -2.29 -1.44 -16.29
CA CYS A 319 -3.37 -2.24 -16.90
C CYS A 319 -3.70 -3.50 -16.09
N ASP A 320 -2.70 -4.19 -15.55
CA ASP A 320 -2.87 -5.38 -14.71
C ASP A 320 -3.53 -5.02 -13.37
N ALA A 321 -3.08 -3.94 -12.72
CA ALA A 321 -3.67 -3.42 -11.49
C ALA A 321 -5.13 -2.97 -11.68
N ALA A 322 -5.45 -2.39 -12.84
CA ALA A 322 -6.81 -2.01 -13.22
C ALA A 322 -7.68 -3.19 -13.71
N GLY A 323 -7.12 -4.40 -13.81
CA GLY A 323 -7.85 -5.58 -14.28
C GLY A 323 -8.24 -5.51 -15.77
N LEU A 324 -7.57 -4.67 -16.57
CA LEU A 324 -7.80 -4.54 -18.02
C LEU A 324 -7.14 -5.66 -18.82
N VAL A 325 -6.20 -6.38 -18.21
CA VAL A 325 -5.59 -7.59 -18.76
C VAL A 325 -5.79 -8.74 -17.78
N GLU A 326 -6.07 -9.93 -18.32
CA GLU A 326 -6.25 -11.13 -17.53
C GLU A 326 -5.19 -12.18 -17.90
N PRO A 327 -4.20 -12.40 -17.03
CA PRO A 327 -3.25 -13.49 -17.16
C PRO A 327 -3.95 -14.86 -17.11
N ARG A 328 -3.63 -15.71 -18.08
CA ARG A 328 -3.93 -17.15 -18.11
C ARG A 328 -2.61 -17.91 -18.14
N SER A 329 -2.67 -19.24 -17.99
CA SER A 329 -1.50 -20.11 -17.84
C SER A 329 -0.35 -19.87 -18.84
N SER A 330 -0.64 -19.49 -20.08
CA SER A 330 0.37 -19.18 -21.11
C SER A 330 0.03 -18.00 -22.02
N THR A 331 -1.07 -17.32 -21.75
CA THR A 331 -1.57 -16.20 -22.56
C THR A 331 -2.13 -15.12 -21.66
N VAL A 332 -2.20 -13.91 -22.16
CA VAL A 332 -2.88 -12.78 -21.53
C VAL A 332 -3.88 -12.22 -22.53
N ARG A 333 -5.08 -11.89 -22.07
CA ARG A 333 -6.15 -11.35 -22.90
C ARG A 333 -6.67 -10.05 -22.33
N ARG A 334 -7.32 -9.24 -23.16
CA ARG A 334 -8.12 -8.11 -22.70
C ARG A 334 -9.19 -8.60 -21.71
N ALA A 335 -9.38 -7.83 -20.66
CA ALA A 335 -10.42 -7.98 -19.65
C ALA A 335 -11.09 -6.62 -19.42
N GLY A 336 -12.31 -6.66 -18.89
CA GLY A 336 -13.13 -5.47 -18.70
C GLY A 336 -13.74 -4.94 -20.01
N ASP A 337 -14.80 -4.16 -19.82
CA ASP A 337 -15.42 -3.35 -20.86
C ASP A 337 -14.90 -1.92 -20.75
N ASP A 338 -14.98 -1.15 -21.85
CA ASP A 338 -14.64 0.27 -21.81
C ASP A 338 -15.65 1.04 -20.95
N PRO A 339 -15.19 2.07 -20.20
CA PRO A 339 -16.08 2.90 -19.41
C PRO A 339 -17.08 3.65 -20.30
N VAL A 340 -18.34 3.65 -19.88
CA VAL A 340 -19.48 4.17 -20.67
C VAL A 340 -19.89 5.58 -20.22
N ASP A 341 -19.65 5.92 -18.95
CA ASP A 341 -20.03 7.18 -18.32
C ASP A 341 -18.84 7.93 -17.74
N ASP A 342 -19.07 9.15 -17.26
CA ASP A 342 -18.00 10.02 -16.75
C ASP A 342 -17.36 9.45 -15.47
N GLU A 343 -18.15 8.89 -14.55
CA GLU A 343 -17.64 8.23 -13.35
C GLU A 343 -16.69 7.07 -13.71
N GLY A 344 -17.07 6.20 -14.65
CA GLY A 344 -16.21 5.10 -15.10
C GLY A 344 -14.91 5.58 -15.75
N TRP A 345 -14.92 6.68 -16.51
CA TRP A 345 -13.70 7.25 -17.11
C TRP A 345 -12.77 7.86 -16.06
N ARG A 346 -13.32 8.60 -15.08
CA ARG A 346 -12.56 9.11 -13.94
C ARG A 346 -11.94 7.96 -13.15
N ASP A 347 -12.75 6.99 -12.71
CA ASP A 347 -12.32 5.90 -11.85
C ASP A 347 -11.24 5.04 -12.53
N LEU A 348 -11.40 4.78 -13.83
CA LEU A 348 -10.37 4.09 -14.62
C LEU A 348 -9.04 4.83 -14.59
N ALA A 349 -9.04 6.14 -14.84
CA ALA A 349 -7.82 6.95 -14.84
C ALA A 349 -7.17 6.95 -13.45
N LEU A 350 -7.95 7.11 -12.38
CA LEU A 350 -7.44 7.06 -11.01
C LEU A 350 -6.75 5.72 -10.71
N VAL A 351 -7.37 4.60 -11.04
CA VAL A 351 -6.80 3.26 -10.81
C VAL A 351 -5.52 3.05 -11.62
N LEU A 352 -5.50 3.46 -12.90
CA LEU A 352 -4.30 3.35 -13.75
C LEU A 352 -3.13 4.17 -13.19
N ILE A 353 -3.38 5.43 -12.80
CA ILE A 353 -2.35 6.35 -12.32
C ILE A 353 -1.86 5.92 -10.93
N VAL A 354 -2.75 5.49 -10.03
CA VAL A 354 -2.37 4.90 -8.73
C VAL A 354 -1.56 3.61 -8.94
N GLY A 355 -1.95 2.75 -9.87
CA GLY A 355 -1.18 1.55 -10.24
C GLY A 355 0.24 1.91 -10.68
N MET A 356 0.39 2.97 -11.49
CA MET A 356 1.71 3.50 -11.86
C MET A 356 2.49 4.00 -10.64
N CYS A 357 1.87 4.73 -9.71
CA CYS A 357 2.54 5.16 -8.47
C CYS A 357 3.10 3.98 -7.68
N LEU A 358 2.27 2.95 -7.46
CA LEU A 358 2.66 1.74 -6.74
C LEU A 358 3.83 1.05 -7.44
N ARG A 359 3.85 1.03 -8.78
CA ARG A 359 4.94 0.44 -9.55
C ARG A 359 6.26 1.19 -9.41
N LEU A 360 6.22 2.52 -9.40
CA LEU A 360 7.39 3.37 -9.24
C LEU A 360 7.95 3.30 -7.81
N GLY A 361 7.09 3.03 -6.82
CA GLY A 361 7.44 2.89 -5.42
C GLY A 361 7.57 4.24 -4.71
N TRP A 362 7.50 4.19 -3.37
CA TRP A 362 7.43 5.38 -2.53
C TRP A 362 8.55 6.39 -2.80
N TYR A 363 9.79 5.91 -2.92
CA TYR A 363 10.94 6.79 -3.10
C TYR A 363 10.85 7.70 -4.33
N ALA A 364 10.22 7.20 -5.40
CA ALA A 364 10.05 7.94 -6.65
C ALA A 364 8.85 8.91 -6.58
N VAL A 365 7.80 8.56 -5.84
CA VAL A 365 6.55 9.34 -5.79
C VAL A 365 6.39 10.21 -4.54
N GLU A 366 7.28 10.10 -3.56
CA GLU A 366 7.23 10.90 -2.33
C GLU A 366 7.09 12.42 -2.58
N PRO A 367 7.82 13.05 -3.54
CA PRO A 367 7.65 14.47 -3.82
C PRO A 367 6.24 14.85 -4.31
N MET A 368 5.45 13.88 -4.79
CA MET A 368 4.06 14.07 -5.18
C MET A 368 3.20 14.55 -4.01
N VAL A 369 3.48 14.12 -2.77
CA VAL A 369 2.72 14.56 -1.60
C VAL A 369 2.75 16.08 -1.47
N GLY A 370 3.94 16.68 -1.61
CA GLY A 370 4.09 18.13 -1.57
C GLY A 370 3.39 18.84 -2.73
N LEU A 371 3.47 18.27 -3.94
CA LEU A 371 2.76 18.82 -5.10
C LEU A 371 1.24 18.85 -4.89
N LEU A 372 0.68 17.76 -4.41
CA LEU A 372 -0.76 17.61 -4.28
C LEU A 372 -1.27 18.46 -3.11
N LEU A 373 -0.62 18.44 -1.95
CA LEU A 373 -1.10 19.16 -0.76
C LEU A 373 -1.02 20.68 -0.91
N ILE A 374 0.04 21.21 -1.52
CA ILE A 374 0.18 22.67 -1.68
C ILE A 374 -0.82 23.21 -2.69
N ALA A 375 -1.00 22.50 -3.80
CA ALA A 375 -1.95 22.94 -4.82
C ALA A 375 -3.40 22.70 -4.41
N ALA A 376 -3.69 21.73 -3.55
CA ALA A 376 -5.02 21.54 -3.00
C ALA A 376 -5.48 22.71 -2.10
N VAL A 377 -4.56 23.33 -1.35
CA VAL A 377 -4.87 24.50 -0.51
C VAL A 377 -4.79 25.83 -1.25
N ALA A 378 -4.45 25.81 -2.54
CA ALA A 378 -4.23 27.01 -3.34
C ALA A 378 -5.49 27.48 -4.10
N ASP A 379 -6.67 26.88 -3.90
CA ASP A 379 -7.95 27.30 -4.48
C ASP A 379 -7.88 27.67 -5.98
N ASP A 380 -7.37 26.78 -6.82
CA ASP A 380 -7.13 27.00 -8.26
C ASP A 380 -6.05 28.04 -8.62
N GLU A 381 -5.24 28.50 -7.69
CA GLU A 381 -4.11 29.37 -8.02
C GLU A 381 -2.92 28.59 -8.61
N TRP A 382 -2.13 29.29 -9.41
CA TRP A 382 -0.86 28.76 -9.92
C TRP A 382 0.18 28.73 -8.80
N VAL A 383 0.66 27.54 -8.49
CA VAL A 383 1.67 27.30 -7.46
C VAL A 383 3.06 27.29 -8.09
N PRO A 384 4.00 28.12 -7.64
CA PRO A 384 5.40 28.04 -8.07
C PRO A 384 6.00 26.68 -7.68
N VAL A 385 6.71 26.03 -8.60
CA VAL A 385 7.37 24.73 -8.34
C VAL A 385 8.39 24.84 -7.18
N ASP A 386 9.06 25.99 -7.03
CA ASP A 386 9.99 26.22 -5.92
C ASP A 386 9.28 26.28 -4.55
N ALA A 387 7.99 26.60 -4.50
CA ALA A 387 7.20 26.56 -3.26
C ALA A 387 7.04 25.12 -2.75
N VAL A 388 7.08 24.13 -3.63
CA VAL A 388 7.02 22.69 -3.30
C VAL A 388 8.24 22.28 -2.51
N ARG A 389 9.41 22.72 -2.98
CA ARG A 389 10.66 22.49 -2.28
C ARG A 389 10.69 23.23 -0.95
N ALA A 390 10.27 24.49 -0.90
CA ALA A 390 10.22 25.27 0.34
C ALA A 390 9.29 24.62 1.38
N TRP A 391 8.13 24.12 0.95
CA TRP A 391 7.20 23.38 1.79
C TRP A 391 7.82 22.07 2.29
N TRP A 392 8.43 21.28 1.39
CA TRP A 392 9.12 20.04 1.76
C TRP A 392 10.24 20.32 2.78
N ASP A 393 11.08 21.31 2.48
CA ASP A 393 12.15 21.75 3.37
C ASP A 393 11.60 22.25 4.70
N SER A 394 10.36 22.76 4.79
CA SER A 394 9.76 23.18 6.06
C SER A 394 9.19 22.02 6.90
N ARG A 395 8.79 20.90 6.26
CA ARG A 395 8.08 19.79 6.90
C ARG A 395 8.94 18.54 7.13
N CYS A 396 10.01 18.38 6.35
CA CYS A 396 10.85 17.19 6.39
C CYS A 396 11.90 17.28 7.52
N PRO A 397 12.10 16.23 8.35
CA PRO A 397 13.17 16.19 9.34
C PRO A 397 14.54 16.51 8.75
N GLN A 398 15.42 17.21 9.48
CA GLN A 398 16.74 17.62 8.96
C GLN A 398 17.54 16.45 8.35
N GLN A 399 17.51 15.28 8.99
CA GLN A 399 18.23 14.10 8.52
C GLN A 399 17.68 13.57 7.18
N LEU A 400 16.37 13.63 6.99
CA LEU A 400 15.72 13.28 5.74
C LEU A 400 15.91 14.38 4.69
N ARG A 401 15.92 15.66 5.07
CA ARG A 401 16.29 16.77 4.18
C ARG A 401 17.71 16.64 3.67
N ASP A 402 18.68 16.30 4.52
CA ASP A 402 20.08 16.15 4.11
C ASP A 402 20.27 14.96 3.16
N LEU A 403 19.54 13.86 3.37
CA LEU A 403 19.51 12.70 2.47
C LEU A 403 18.77 13.01 1.15
N ALA A 404 17.63 13.68 1.23
CA ALA A 404 16.76 14.03 0.11
C ALA A 404 17.33 15.18 -0.74
N ALA A 405 18.12 16.09 -0.15
CA ALA A 405 18.76 17.21 -0.84
C ALA A 405 19.71 16.73 -1.94
N LEU A 406 20.26 15.51 -1.79
CA LEU A 406 20.97 14.81 -2.86
C LEU A 406 19.93 14.26 -3.86
N GLY A 407 19.72 15.01 -4.95
CA GLY A 407 18.87 14.56 -6.05
C GLY A 407 17.38 14.88 -5.89
N TRP A 408 16.95 15.74 -4.95
CA TRP A 408 15.55 16.20 -4.87
C TRP A 408 15.03 16.71 -6.20
N GLN A 409 15.79 17.62 -6.84
CA GLN A 409 15.40 18.19 -8.13
C GLN A 409 15.31 17.10 -9.20
N GLU A 410 16.26 16.16 -9.24
CA GLU A 410 16.24 15.05 -10.19
C GLU A 410 14.99 14.18 -10.00
N ARG A 411 14.62 13.89 -8.74
CA ARG A 411 13.41 13.13 -8.41
C ARG A 411 12.15 13.89 -8.80
N LEU A 412 12.09 15.18 -8.54
CA LEU A 412 10.96 16.02 -8.91
C LEU A 412 10.81 16.12 -10.43
N ASP A 413 11.92 16.29 -11.16
CA ASP A 413 11.94 16.33 -12.63
C ASP A 413 11.52 14.97 -13.23
N LEU A 414 11.97 13.85 -12.65
CA LEU A 414 11.54 12.51 -13.03
C LEU A 414 10.05 12.29 -12.74
N LEU A 415 9.56 12.77 -11.59
CA LEU A 415 8.14 12.72 -11.24
C LEU A 415 7.33 13.51 -12.26
N TRP A 416 7.71 14.75 -12.57
CA TRP A 416 7.04 15.54 -13.61
C TRP A 416 6.99 14.80 -14.93
N PHE A 417 8.11 14.19 -15.35
CA PHE A 417 8.18 13.44 -16.58
C PHE A 417 7.25 12.21 -16.58
N HIS A 418 7.24 11.43 -15.50
CA HIS A 418 6.42 10.21 -15.40
C HIS A 418 4.92 10.47 -15.47
N PHE A 419 4.48 11.67 -15.11
CA PHE A 419 3.06 12.02 -15.00
C PHE A 419 2.64 13.17 -15.95
N ALA A 420 3.54 13.64 -16.83
CA ALA A 420 3.28 14.73 -17.76
C ALA A 420 2.14 14.43 -18.75
N ASP A 421 1.89 13.16 -19.05
CA ASP A 421 0.86 12.66 -19.95
C ASP A 421 -0.41 12.16 -19.20
N CYS A 422 -0.49 12.37 -17.89
CA CYS A 422 -1.62 11.96 -17.05
C CYS A 422 -2.71 13.03 -16.87
N ASN A 423 -2.49 14.27 -17.34
CA ASN A 423 -3.41 15.41 -17.18
C ASN A 423 -3.77 15.76 -15.72
N LEU A 424 -2.90 15.46 -14.76
CA LEU A 424 -3.10 15.77 -13.34
C LEU A 424 -2.91 17.26 -13.02
N TRP A 425 -2.16 17.97 -13.85
CA TRP A 425 -1.86 19.38 -13.65
C TRP A 425 -1.61 20.07 -14.98
N ARG A 426 -1.69 21.39 -14.96
CA ARG A 426 -1.23 22.27 -16.02
C ARG A 426 0.10 22.89 -15.61
N LEU A 427 0.99 23.11 -16.57
CA LEU A 427 2.27 23.78 -16.37
C LEU A 427 2.28 25.12 -17.11
N ASP A 428 2.72 26.18 -16.43
CA ASP A 428 3.00 27.50 -17.02
C ASP A 428 4.35 27.98 -16.50
N GLY A 429 5.39 27.78 -17.34
CA GLY A 429 6.77 28.04 -16.97
C GLY A 429 7.19 27.22 -15.75
N SER A 430 7.47 27.91 -14.64
CA SER A 430 7.89 27.31 -13.36
C SER A 430 6.75 27.20 -12.35
N SER A 431 5.50 27.25 -12.79
CA SER A 431 4.32 27.12 -11.94
C SER A 431 3.41 26.01 -12.45
N TYR A 432 2.62 25.44 -11.55
CA TYR A 432 1.66 24.40 -11.86
C TYR A 432 0.30 24.66 -11.19
N GLN A 433 -0.75 24.09 -11.74
CA GLN A 433 -2.11 24.14 -11.21
C GLN A 433 -2.72 22.74 -11.31
N LEU A 434 -3.33 22.22 -10.24
CA LEU A 434 -4.05 20.95 -10.32
C LEU A 434 -5.25 21.08 -11.25
N THR A 435 -5.52 20.02 -11.99
CA THR A 435 -6.79 19.87 -12.71
C THR A 435 -7.82 19.19 -11.80
N ASP A 436 -9.09 19.12 -12.22
CA ASP A 436 -10.11 18.33 -11.52
C ASP A 436 -9.69 16.86 -11.35
N LEU A 437 -9.12 16.25 -12.40
CA LEU A 437 -8.56 14.89 -12.31
C LEU A 437 -7.37 14.83 -11.33
N GLY A 438 -6.58 15.91 -11.26
CA GLY A 438 -5.50 16.08 -10.28
C GLY A 438 -5.99 16.10 -8.84
N ARG A 439 -7.12 16.76 -8.56
CA ARG A 439 -7.75 16.79 -7.22
C ARG A 439 -8.29 15.43 -6.83
N ASP A 440 -9.03 14.78 -7.73
CA ASP A 440 -9.53 13.41 -7.52
C ASP A 440 -8.37 12.43 -7.27
N PHE A 441 -7.29 12.57 -8.05
CA PHE A 441 -6.07 11.80 -7.84
C PHE A 441 -5.40 12.13 -6.51
N ALA A 442 -5.37 13.38 -6.06
CA ALA A 442 -4.81 13.75 -4.78
C ALA A 442 -5.50 13.00 -3.63
N ILE A 443 -6.82 12.96 -3.64
CA ILE A 443 -7.64 12.23 -2.67
C ILE A 443 -7.33 10.73 -2.74
N ALA A 444 -7.33 10.14 -3.93
CA ALA A 444 -7.05 8.71 -4.12
C ALA A 444 -5.62 8.33 -3.66
N PHE A 445 -4.62 9.14 -4.03
CA PHE A 445 -3.23 8.94 -3.69
C PHE A 445 -2.99 9.05 -2.19
N LEU A 446 -3.54 10.06 -1.52
CA LEU A 446 -3.40 10.22 -0.07
C LEU A 446 -4.04 9.04 0.68
N ASN A 447 -5.21 8.55 0.24
CA ASN A 447 -5.80 7.32 0.79
C ASN A 447 -4.90 6.08 0.63
N VAL A 448 -4.16 5.98 -0.49
CA VAL A 448 -3.19 4.90 -0.73
C VAL A 448 -1.96 5.03 0.19
N VAL A 449 -1.49 6.26 0.41
CA VAL A 449 -0.43 6.56 1.38
C VAL A 449 -0.90 6.22 2.80
N ASP A 450 -2.10 6.65 3.17
CA ASP A 450 -2.68 6.45 4.50
C ASP A 450 -2.95 4.98 4.81
N SER A 451 -3.32 4.20 3.79
CA SER A 451 -3.47 2.76 3.93
C SER A 451 -2.12 2.02 4.00
N GLY A 452 -0.99 2.69 3.76
CA GLY A 452 0.34 2.07 3.77
C GLY A 452 0.54 1.05 2.65
N MET A 453 -0.06 1.28 1.48
CA MET A 453 0.02 0.37 0.34
C MET A 453 1.35 0.45 -0.44
N PHE A 454 2.17 1.46 -0.19
CA PHE A 454 3.54 1.47 -0.69
C PHE A 454 4.38 0.48 0.12
N GLU A 455 4.52 -0.76 -0.38
CA GLU A 455 5.46 -1.73 0.18
C GLU A 455 6.91 -1.19 0.11
N GLU A 456 7.77 -1.60 1.05
CA GLU A 456 9.22 -1.42 0.96
C GLU A 456 9.73 -2.23 -0.26
N GLY A 457 9.76 -1.59 -1.43
CA GLY A 457 10.29 -2.16 -2.68
C GLY A 457 11.79 -2.39 -2.68
#